data_AF-A0A7D5V4Z6-F1
#
_entry.id   AF-A0A7D5V4Z6-F1
#
_cell.length_a   1.000
_cell.length_b   1.000
_cell.length_c   1.000
_cell.angle_alpha   90.00
_cell.angle_beta   90.00
_cell.angle_gamma   90.00
#
_symmetry.space_group_name_H-M   'P 1'
#
loop_
_entity.id
_entity.type
_entity.pdbx_description
1 polymer ?
#
loop_
_entity_poly.entity_id
_entity_poly.type
_entity_poly.pdbx_seq_one_letter_code
_entity_poly.pdbx_strand_id
1 'polypeptide(L)'
;MLVRQIAVFHALIGLVCSHSWVERLMVIGTNGTMIGNPGYIRGAVSRLDPNFNDFKMQHLLPTIPEGLLTDKLCKNTQRNRTYTTDLPALQAAPGAFIALQYQENGHVTLPGLTPQKKNSGTVYVYGTLYPRDDELLSSIHNVWNTDGTGGDGRGRLLAVRNFDDGQCYQINTGPLSMQRQAKFHKTAMNPQGADLWCQNDIRLPVSIPFSWYTLYWVWDWPSSPSDHLPGGESEIYTSCMDIEIQPGVQLDEMNFVDGQDLNMAGIKEQLE
;
A
#
# COMPACT_ATOMS: atom_id res chain seq x y z
N MET A 1 24.11 2.75 54.52
CA MET A 1 24.25 1.88 53.34
C MET A 1 22.96 1.95 52.54
N LEU A 2 22.94 2.72 51.46
CA LEU A 2 21.77 2.88 50.60
C LEU A 2 21.92 1.90 49.43
N VAL A 3 21.12 0.83 49.42
CA VAL A 3 21.12 -0.16 48.32
C VAL A 3 20.33 0.45 47.16
N ARG A 4 21.04 0.88 46.10
CA ARG A 4 20.42 1.27 44.83
C ARG A 4 19.90 0.01 44.14
N GLN A 5 18.59 -0.16 44.09
CA GLN A 5 17.95 -1.11 43.19
C GLN A 5 18.07 -0.58 41.77
N ILE A 6 18.89 -1.24 40.95
CA ILE A 6 18.90 -1.02 39.50
C ILE A 6 17.78 -1.89 38.94
N ALA A 7 16.63 -1.28 38.66
CA ALA A 7 15.58 -1.91 37.87
C ALA A 7 16.06 -1.99 36.42
N VAL A 8 16.48 -3.18 35.99
CA VAL A 8 16.78 -3.46 34.59
C VAL A 8 15.44 -3.62 33.86
N PHE A 9 14.95 -2.54 33.26
CA PHE A 9 13.87 -2.58 32.29
C PHE A 9 14.36 -3.36 31.07
N HIS A 10 13.98 -4.65 30.98
CA HIS A 10 14.10 -5.40 29.75
C HIS A 10 13.05 -4.84 28.78
N ALA A 11 13.47 -3.97 27.88
CA ALA A 11 12.70 -3.67 26.69
C ALA A 11 12.55 -4.98 25.92
N LEU A 12 11.35 -5.57 25.96
CA LEU A 12 10.93 -6.56 24.98
C LEU A 12 10.95 -5.85 23.62
N ILE A 13 12.08 -5.95 22.93
CA ILE A 13 12.17 -5.63 21.51
C ILE A 13 11.34 -6.71 20.83
N GLY A 14 10.05 -6.43 20.65
CA GLY A 14 9.22 -7.24 19.78
C GLY A 14 9.91 -7.27 18.43
N LEU A 15 10.20 -8.47 17.92
CA LEU A 15 10.46 -8.61 16.50
C LEU A 15 9.25 -8.01 15.80
N VAL A 16 9.44 -6.86 15.15
CA VAL A 16 8.41 -6.29 14.30
C VAL A 16 8.29 -7.25 13.13
N CYS A 17 7.26 -8.10 13.17
CA CYS A 17 6.85 -8.84 11.99
C CYS A 17 6.42 -7.80 10.98
N SER A 18 7.26 -7.58 9.99
CA SER A 18 6.98 -6.69 8.89
C SER A 18 5.67 -7.06 8.19
N HIS A 19 4.87 -6.06 7.85
CA HIS A 19 3.66 -6.20 7.06
C HIS A 19 3.11 -4.85 6.66
N SER A 20 2.50 -4.80 5.48
CA SER A 20 1.63 -3.71 5.05
C SER A 20 0.68 -4.22 3.96
N TRP A 21 -0.41 -3.50 3.76
CA TRP A 21 -1.40 -3.71 2.70
C TRP A 21 -2.15 -2.40 2.49
N VAL A 22 -2.85 -2.29 1.36
CA VAL A 22 -3.71 -1.13 1.08
C VAL A 22 -4.90 -1.14 2.04
N GLU A 23 -5.01 -0.12 2.89
CA GLU A 23 -6.06 0.05 3.89
C GLU A 23 -7.31 0.69 3.30
N ARG A 24 -7.09 1.67 2.40
CA ARG A 24 -8.15 2.50 1.84
C ARG A 24 -7.77 3.01 0.46
N LEU A 25 -8.75 3.07 -0.43
CA LEU A 25 -8.66 3.76 -1.70
C LEU A 25 -9.57 4.99 -1.68
N MET A 26 -9.13 6.08 -2.31
CA MET A 26 -9.92 7.31 -2.46
C MET A 26 -9.79 7.86 -3.88
N VAL A 27 -10.85 8.46 -4.42
CA VAL A 27 -10.73 9.29 -5.63
C VAL A 27 -10.08 10.61 -5.27
N ILE A 28 -9.17 11.10 -6.11
CA ILE A 28 -8.52 12.41 -5.99
C ILE A 28 -9.13 13.34 -7.04
N GLY A 29 -9.71 14.44 -6.58
CA GLY A 29 -10.18 15.52 -7.44
C GLY A 29 -9.02 16.20 -8.16
N THR A 30 -9.31 16.95 -9.21
CA THR A 30 -8.29 17.63 -10.03
C THR A 30 -7.49 18.70 -9.28
N ASN A 31 -7.96 19.13 -8.10
CA ASN A 31 -7.21 20.02 -7.23
C ASN A 31 -6.22 19.27 -6.32
N GLY A 32 -6.19 17.93 -6.32
CA GLY A 32 -5.38 17.10 -5.44
C GLY A 32 -6.08 16.67 -4.15
N THR A 33 -7.34 17.06 -3.90
CA THR A 33 -8.06 16.65 -2.69
C THR A 33 -8.78 15.34 -2.92
N MET A 34 -8.71 14.42 -1.97
CA MET A 34 -9.52 13.21 -1.94
C MET A 34 -11.00 13.54 -1.73
N ILE A 35 -11.84 12.93 -2.54
CA ILE A 35 -13.29 13.17 -2.58
C ILE A 35 -14.06 11.87 -2.60
N GLY A 36 -15.36 11.98 -2.28
CA GLY A 36 -16.29 10.86 -2.34
C GLY A 36 -16.11 9.85 -1.20
N ASN A 37 -16.64 8.66 -1.43
CA ASN A 37 -16.60 7.57 -0.46
C ASN A 37 -15.32 6.73 -0.62
N PRO A 38 -14.80 6.17 0.48
CA PRO A 38 -13.68 5.26 0.42
C PRO A 38 -14.04 3.93 -0.26
N GLY A 39 -13.05 3.34 -0.91
CA GLY A 39 -13.06 1.95 -1.32
C GLY A 39 -12.03 1.13 -0.55
N TYR A 40 -12.17 -0.19 -0.59
CA TYR A 40 -11.33 -1.13 0.16
C TYR A 40 -10.84 -2.27 -0.71
N ILE A 41 -9.88 -3.04 -0.19
CA ILE A 41 -9.39 -4.25 -0.84
C ILE A 41 -10.37 -5.41 -0.68
N ARG A 42 -10.25 -6.44 -1.52
CA ARG A 42 -11.14 -7.61 -1.46
C ARG A 42 -11.06 -8.26 -0.08
N GLY A 43 -12.19 -8.68 0.46
CA GLY A 43 -12.25 -9.34 1.76
C GLY A 43 -11.67 -8.51 2.91
N ALA A 44 -11.70 -7.18 2.80
CA ALA A 44 -11.25 -6.27 3.85
C ALA A 44 -11.95 -6.57 5.20
N VAL A 45 -11.17 -6.50 6.27
CA VAL A 45 -11.66 -6.59 7.64
C VAL A 45 -11.35 -5.28 8.34
N SER A 46 -12.38 -4.68 8.94
CA SER A 46 -12.22 -3.41 9.67
C SER A 46 -11.27 -3.58 10.85
N ARG A 47 -10.38 -2.61 11.07
CA ARG A 47 -9.56 -2.52 12.29
C ARG A 47 -10.38 -2.33 13.57
N LEU A 48 -11.65 -1.95 13.44
CA LEU A 48 -12.59 -1.86 14.57
C LEU A 48 -13.26 -3.20 14.88
N ASP A 49 -13.09 -4.23 14.05
CA ASP A 49 -13.57 -5.58 14.36
C ASP A 49 -12.79 -6.11 15.58
N PRO A 50 -13.47 -6.55 16.66
CA PRO A 50 -12.79 -7.06 17.85
C PRO A 50 -11.93 -8.31 17.60
N ASN A 51 -12.14 -9.00 16.48
CA ASN A 51 -11.34 -10.15 16.07
C ASN A 51 -10.23 -9.78 15.07
N PHE A 52 -10.07 -8.50 14.74
CA PHE A 52 -9.04 -8.04 13.82
C PHE A 52 -7.64 -8.46 14.29
N ASN A 53 -6.84 -8.91 13.34
CA ASN A 53 -5.40 -9.08 13.49
C ASN A 53 -4.76 -8.98 12.10
N ASP A 54 -3.49 -8.61 12.05
CA ASP A 54 -2.82 -8.28 10.79
C ASP A 54 -2.76 -9.47 9.82
N PHE A 55 -2.70 -10.72 10.31
CA PHE A 55 -2.71 -11.93 9.48
C PHE A 55 -4.00 -12.13 8.67
N LYS A 56 -5.10 -11.46 9.04
CA LYS A 56 -6.33 -11.48 8.23
C LYS A 56 -6.13 -10.77 6.89
N MET A 57 -5.27 -9.75 6.86
CA MET A 57 -5.05 -8.90 5.69
C MET A 57 -3.70 -9.12 5.02
N GLN A 58 -2.64 -9.35 5.80
CA GLN A 58 -1.28 -9.57 5.32
C GLN A 58 -1.21 -10.74 4.34
N HIS A 59 -0.50 -10.52 3.23
CA HIS A 59 -0.07 -11.56 2.30
C HIS A 59 1.41 -11.38 1.99
N LEU A 60 2.24 -12.09 2.76
CA LEU A 60 3.69 -12.11 2.62
C LEU A 60 4.12 -13.22 1.66
N LEU A 61 4.98 -12.87 0.71
CA LEU A 61 5.59 -13.73 -0.29
C LEU A 61 7.13 -13.65 -0.23
N PRO A 62 7.85 -14.73 -0.55
CA PRO A 62 7.28 -16.02 -0.92
C PRO A 62 6.74 -16.81 0.28
N THR A 63 5.74 -17.66 0.07
CA THR A 63 5.13 -18.44 1.18
C THR A 63 5.99 -19.60 1.65
N ILE A 64 6.93 -20.03 0.80
CA ILE A 64 7.99 -21.00 1.06
C ILE A 64 9.26 -20.52 0.34
N PRO A 65 10.48 -20.96 0.71
CA PRO A 65 11.72 -20.45 0.13
C PRO A 65 11.78 -20.49 -1.42
N GLU A 66 11.22 -21.54 -2.04
CA GLU A 66 11.16 -21.71 -3.50
C GLU A 66 9.84 -21.18 -4.13
N GLY A 67 9.02 -20.49 -3.33
CA GLY A 67 7.62 -20.19 -3.64
C GLY A 67 7.39 -19.12 -4.69
N LEU A 68 8.37 -18.23 -4.97
CA LEU A 68 8.16 -17.07 -5.85
C LEU A 68 7.57 -17.42 -7.23
N LEU A 69 7.91 -18.60 -7.77
CA LEU A 69 7.41 -19.05 -9.07
C LEU A 69 5.96 -19.55 -9.03
N THR A 70 5.52 -20.11 -7.90
CA THR A 70 4.22 -20.78 -7.73
C THR A 70 3.26 -19.99 -6.85
N ASP A 71 3.75 -18.95 -6.18
CA ASP A 71 3.00 -18.14 -5.25
C ASP A 71 1.91 -17.36 -5.96
N LYS A 72 0.72 -17.43 -5.35
CA LYS A 72 -0.44 -16.70 -5.82
C LYS A 72 -0.28 -15.24 -5.44
N LEU A 73 -0.46 -14.36 -6.43
CA LEU A 73 -0.35 -12.92 -6.27
C LEU A 73 -1.35 -12.41 -5.23
N CYS A 74 -2.59 -12.89 -5.31
CA CYS A 74 -3.63 -12.53 -4.36
C CYS A 74 -3.71 -13.51 -3.19
N LYS A 75 -3.85 -12.94 -1.99
CA LYS A 75 -4.25 -13.68 -0.79
C LYS A 75 -5.48 -14.54 -1.06
N ASN A 76 -5.60 -15.69 -0.42
CA ASN A 76 -6.78 -16.56 -0.58
C ASN A 76 -8.13 -15.84 -0.42
N THR A 77 -8.24 -14.92 0.55
CA THR A 77 -9.44 -14.08 0.80
C THR A 77 -9.61 -12.93 -0.21
N GLN A 78 -8.63 -12.70 -1.08
CA GLN A 78 -8.58 -11.64 -2.08
C GLN A 78 -8.57 -12.17 -3.53
N ARG A 79 -8.67 -13.49 -3.74
CA ARG A 79 -8.70 -14.08 -5.10
C ARG A 79 -9.98 -13.72 -5.84
N ASN A 80 -11.10 -13.76 -5.12
CA ASN A 80 -12.41 -13.48 -5.69
C ASN A 80 -12.88 -12.07 -5.30
N ARG A 81 -13.68 -11.45 -6.17
CA ARG A 81 -14.30 -10.14 -5.94
C ARG A 81 -15.37 -10.22 -4.84
N THR A 82 -14.94 -10.15 -3.59
CA THR A 82 -15.82 -10.24 -2.41
C THR A 82 -15.70 -8.97 -1.58
N TYR A 83 -16.82 -8.25 -1.45
CA TYR A 83 -16.94 -7.02 -0.67
C TYR A 83 -18.15 -7.09 0.24
N THR A 84 -18.12 -6.33 1.33
CA THR A 84 -19.30 -6.09 2.17
C THR A 84 -19.89 -4.72 1.84
N THR A 85 -21.11 -4.46 2.29
CA THR A 85 -21.73 -3.13 2.16
C THR A 85 -20.95 -2.04 2.91
N ASP A 86 -20.34 -2.41 4.03
CA ASP A 86 -19.61 -1.47 4.89
C ASP A 86 -18.19 -1.20 4.39
N LEU A 87 -17.60 -2.14 3.64
CA LEU A 87 -16.28 -2.06 3.04
C LEU A 87 -16.37 -2.35 1.53
N PRO A 88 -17.00 -1.46 0.74
CA PRO A 88 -17.20 -1.66 -0.68
C PRO A 88 -15.92 -1.44 -1.49
N ALA A 89 -15.94 -1.84 -2.76
CA ALA A 89 -14.94 -1.44 -3.75
C ALA A 89 -14.99 0.09 -4.00
N LEU A 90 -13.89 0.67 -4.47
CA LEU A 90 -13.90 2.09 -4.86
C LEU A 90 -14.76 2.28 -6.11
N GLN A 91 -15.56 3.34 -6.14
CA GLN A 91 -16.24 3.80 -7.35
C GLN A 91 -15.46 4.97 -7.95
N ALA A 92 -15.09 4.88 -9.23
CA ALA A 92 -14.37 5.93 -9.92
C ALA A 92 -14.67 5.93 -11.43
N ALA A 93 -14.46 7.07 -12.10
CA ALA A 93 -14.56 7.14 -13.55
C ALA A 93 -13.23 6.69 -14.24
N PRO A 94 -13.26 6.24 -15.51
CA PRO A 94 -12.04 6.14 -16.32
C PRO A 94 -11.27 7.46 -16.31
N GLY A 95 -9.94 7.41 -16.25
CA GLY A 95 -9.11 8.62 -16.20
C GLY A 95 -8.97 9.27 -14.82
N ALA A 96 -9.74 8.83 -13.81
CA ALA A 96 -9.68 9.40 -12.47
C ALA A 96 -8.32 9.17 -11.81
N PHE A 97 -7.88 10.14 -11.02
CA PHE A 97 -6.77 9.97 -10.10
C PHE A 97 -7.29 9.29 -8.83
N ILE A 98 -6.54 8.34 -8.29
CA ILE A 98 -6.89 7.65 -7.07
C ILE A 98 -5.68 7.51 -6.16
N ALA A 99 -5.93 7.53 -4.85
CA ALA A 99 -4.97 7.25 -3.81
C ALA A 99 -5.12 5.83 -3.30
N LEU A 100 -4.00 5.15 -3.10
CA LEU A 100 -3.91 3.87 -2.40
C LEU A 100 -3.17 4.11 -1.09
N GLN A 101 -3.90 4.16 0.02
CA GLN A 101 -3.35 4.48 1.34
C GLN A 101 -3.09 3.23 2.16
N TYR A 102 -1.98 3.22 2.89
CA TYR A 102 -1.52 2.08 3.69
C TYR A 102 -0.73 2.54 4.91
N GLN A 103 -0.63 1.68 5.91
CA GLN A 103 0.18 1.94 7.09
C GLN A 103 1.62 1.50 6.88
N GLU A 104 2.55 2.32 7.34
CA GLU A 104 3.98 2.03 7.25
C GLU A 104 4.48 1.05 8.30
N ASN A 105 3.76 0.88 9.42
CA ASN A 105 4.03 -0.13 10.45
C ASN A 105 5.49 -0.16 10.95
N GLY A 106 6.17 0.99 10.97
CA GLY A 106 7.57 1.16 11.36
C GLY A 106 8.60 1.03 10.23
N HIS A 107 8.20 0.61 9.02
CA HIS A 107 9.09 0.38 7.87
C HIS A 107 9.63 1.66 7.23
N VAL A 108 9.03 2.79 7.59
CA VAL A 108 9.47 4.12 7.14
C VAL A 108 10.07 4.89 8.30
N THR A 109 9.37 5.00 9.44
CA THR A 109 9.81 5.91 10.51
C THR A 109 10.73 5.28 11.55
N LEU A 110 10.90 3.95 11.53
CA LEU A 110 11.81 3.21 12.39
C LEU A 110 12.80 2.34 11.59
N PRO A 111 13.56 2.92 10.63
CA PRO A 111 14.41 2.15 9.72
C PRO A 111 15.53 1.37 10.44
N GLY A 112 15.90 1.78 11.66
CA GLY A 112 16.87 1.06 12.49
C GLY A 112 16.40 -0.33 12.96
N LEU A 113 15.11 -0.65 12.83
CA LEU A 113 14.58 -1.98 13.17
C LEU A 113 14.85 -3.03 12.08
N THR A 114 15.19 -2.60 10.87
CA THR A 114 15.48 -3.49 9.74
C THR A 114 16.81 -3.13 9.06
N PRO A 115 17.95 -3.21 9.78
CA PRO A 115 19.26 -2.77 9.28
C PRO A 115 19.75 -3.51 8.03
N GLN A 116 19.17 -4.68 7.72
CA GLN A 116 19.44 -5.47 6.52
C GLN A 116 18.75 -4.94 5.25
N LYS A 117 17.82 -3.99 5.40
CA LYS A 117 17.06 -3.38 4.30
C LYS A 117 17.76 -2.12 3.81
N LYS A 118 17.86 -1.95 2.49
CA LYS A 118 18.54 -0.79 1.88
C LYS A 118 17.74 0.51 1.95
N ASN A 119 16.42 0.38 1.88
CA ASN A 119 15.43 1.45 1.90
C ASN A 119 14.08 0.83 2.30
N SER A 120 12.98 1.58 2.26
CA SER A 120 11.63 1.09 2.60
C SER A 120 10.96 0.25 1.50
N GLY A 121 11.64 0.00 0.38
CA GLY A 121 11.13 -0.81 -0.73
C GLY A 121 10.38 -0.02 -1.81
N THR A 122 9.99 -0.74 -2.85
CA THR A 122 9.36 -0.21 -4.06
C THR A 122 7.98 -0.84 -4.22
N VAL A 123 6.99 -0.01 -4.54
CA VAL A 123 5.65 -0.46 -4.87
C VAL A 123 5.44 -0.42 -6.37
N TYR A 124 4.86 -1.51 -6.88
CA TYR A 124 4.38 -1.65 -8.24
C TYR A 124 2.86 -1.79 -8.22
N VAL A 125 2.18 -0.93 -8.96
CA VAL A 125 0.71 -0.99 -9.10
C VAL A 125 0.37 -1.43 -10.51
N TYR A 126 -0.27 -2.59 -10.62
CA TYR A 126 -0.72 -3.18 -11.88
C TYR A 126 -2.23 -3.07 -12.02
N GLY A 127 -2.73 -3.08 -13.25
CA GLY A 127 -4.17 -3.06 -13.53
C GLY A 127 -4.60 -3.94 -14.70
N THR A 128 -5.81 -4.51 -14.62
CA THR A 128 -6.37 -5.38 -15.65
C THR A 128 -7.92 -5.38 -15.65
N LEU A 129 -8.50 -5.58 -16.83
CA LEU A 129 -9.92 -5.88 -17.01
C LEU A 129 -10.25 -7.38 -16.90
N TYR A 130 -9.23 -8.23 -16.96
CA TYR A 130 -9.38 -9.67 -17.12
C TYR A 130 -8.65 -10.41 -16.00
N PRO A 131 -8.94 -10.15 -14.72
CA PRO A 131 -8.26 -10.83 -13.61
C PRO A 131 -8.53 -12.33 -13.64
N ARG A 132 -7.60 -13.12 -13.11
CA ARG A 132 -7.82 -14.53 -12.77
C ARG A 132 -7.80 -14.71 -11.25
N ASP A 133 -8.52 -15.72 -10.76
CA ASP A 133 -8.54 -16.02 -9.33
C ASP A 133 -7.21 -16.64 -8.86
N ASP A 134 -6.40 -17.13 -9.81
CA ASP A 134 -5.20 -17.89 -9.55
C ASP A 134 -3.93 -17.24 -10.13
N GLU A 135 -3.94 -15.91 -10.31
CA GLU A 135 -2.76 -15.16 -10.78
C GLU A 135 -1.52 -15.50 -9.97
N LEU A 136 -0.41 -15.74 -10.67
CA LEU A 136 0.89 -16.00 -10.08
C LEU A 136 1.68 -14.69 -9.98
N LEU A 137 2.40 -14.49 -8.88
CA LEU A 137 3.30 -13.35 -8.71
C LEU A 137 4.29 -13.27 -9.89
N SER A 138 4.91 -14.42 -10.23
CA SER A 138 5.88 -14.59 -11.31
C SER A 138 5.36 -14.29 -12.72
N SER A 139 4.04 -14.27 -12.93
CA SER A 139 3.44 -13.96 -14.24
C SER A 139 3.12 -12.49 -14.43
N ILE A 140 3.19 -11.68 -13.35
CA ILE A 140 2.78 -10.28 -13.35
C ILE A 140 3.92 -9.38 -12.88
N HIS A 141 4.47 -9.62 -11.69
CA HIS A 141 5.46 -8.74 -11.09
C HIS A 141 6.78 -8.79 -11.89
N ASN A 142 7.26 -7.63 -12.33
CA ASN A 142 8.38 -7.47 -13.27
C ASN A 142 8.18 -8.13 -14.65
N VAL A 143 6.94 -8.50 -14.98
CA VAL A 143 6.57 -9.08 -16.29
C VAL A 143 5.61 -8.18 -17.04
N TRP A 144 4.54 -7.73 -16.40
CA TRP A 144 3.64 -6.73 -16.97
C TRP A 144 4.34 -5.37 -17.03
N ASN A 145 4.19 -4.68 -18.16
CA ASN A 145 4.85 -3.41 -18.45
C ASN A 145 3.81 -2.31 -18.74
N THR A 146 4.26 -1.06 -18.88
CA THR A 146 3.40 0.10 -19.11
C THR A 146 2.63 0.04 -20.43
N ASP A 147 3.22 -0.60 -21.44
CA ASP A 147 2.62 -0.75 -22.78
C ASP A 147 1.48 -1.78 -22.79
N GLY A 148 1.38 -2.62 -21.75
CA GLY A 148 0.41 -3.71 -21.66
C GLY A 148 0.71 -4.87 -22.60
N THR A 149 1.97 -5.03 -23.01
CA THR A 149 2.45 -6.10 -23.91
C THR A 149 3.19 -7.19 -23.15
N GLY A 150 3.53 -6.95 -21.88
CA GLY A 150 4.25 -7.89 -21.03
C GLY A 150 3.40 -9.11 -20.64
N GLY A 151 4.08 -10.25 -20.46
CA GLY A 151 3.43 -11.51 -20.08
C GLY A 151 2.40 -11.97 -21.10
N ASP A 152 1.16 -12.17 -20.65
CA ASP A 152 0.03 -12.58 -21.50
C ASP A 152 -0.80 -11.41 -22.04
N GLY A 153 -0.33 -10.16 -21.88
CA GLY A 153 -0.94 -8.96 -22.46
C GLY A 153 -2.31 -8.58 -21.89
N ARG A 154 -2.76 -9.22 -20.79
CA ARG A 154 -4.09 -8.94 -20.20
C ARG A 154 -4.10 -7.71 -19.30
N GLY A 155 -2.96 -7.20 -18.90
CA GLY A 155 -2.86 -6.06 -18.01
C GLY A 155 -1.57 -5.28 -18.21
N ARG A 156 -1.37 -4.29 -17.36
CA ARG A 156 -0.25 -3.35 -17.47
C ARG A 156 0.22 -2.86 -16.11
N LEU A 157 1.45 -2.39 -16.08
CA LEU A 157 2.00 -1.59 -14.99
C LEU A 157 1.45 -0.17 -15.10
N LEU A 158 0.79 0.31 -14.04
CA LEU A 158 0.22 1.66 -13.98
C LEU A 158 1.19 2.64 -13.33
N ALA A 159 1.89 2.21 -12.29
CA ALA A 159 2.84 3.05 -11.57
C ALA A 159 3.91 2.22 -10.87
N VAL A 160 5.09 2.83 -10.74
CA VAL A 160 6.14 2.44 -9.80
C VAL A 160 6.31 3.61 -8.83
N ARG A 161 6.30 3.32 -7.53
CA ARG A 161 6.38 4.32 -6.45
C ARG A 161 7.31 3.81 -5.35
N ASN A 162 7.86 4.71 -4.56
CA ASN A 162 8.47 4.32 -3.30
C ASN A 162 7.35 3.93 -2.31
N PHE A 163 7.64 2.98 -1.41
CA PHE A 163 6.74 2.70 -0.28
C PHE A 163 6.71 3.87 0.72
N ASP A 164 7.82 4.56 0.87
CA ASP A 164 7.89 5.83 1.57
C ASP A 164 7.49 6.98 0.63
N ASP A 165 6.35 7.60 0.87
CA ASP A 165 5.87 8.74 0.08
C ASP A 165 6.56 10.08 0.41
N GLY A 166 7.47 10.07 1.40
CA GLY A 166 8.25 11.21 1.83
C GLY A 166 7.59 12.10 2.89
N GLN A 167 6.31 11.89 3.19
CA GLN A 167 5.57 12.67 4.20
C GLN A 167 4.94 11.83 5.31
N CYS A 168 4.56 10.59 5.04
CA CYS A 168 3.84 9.74 5.97
C CYS A 168 4.62 9.41 7.24
N TYR A 169 3.90 9.13 8.32
CA TYR A 169 4.50 8.70 9.58
C TYR A 169 3.50 7.95 10.44
N GLN A 170 3.99 6.94 11.14
CA GLN A 170 3.36 6.46 12.38
C GLN A 170 3.95 7.22 13.57
N ILE A 171 3.12 7.61 14.52
CA ILE A 171 3.58 8.30 15.73
C ILE A 171 4.42 7.35 16.57
N ASN A 172 5.68 7.73 16.76
CA ASN A 172 6.60 7.09 17.69
C ASN A 172 7.70 8.09 18.12
N THR A 173 8.60 7.64 18.98
CA THR A 173 9.70 8.46 19.52
C THR A 173 10.97 8.44 18.66
N GLY A 174 10.92 7.83 17.47
CA GLY A 174 12.02 7.81 16.52
C GLY A 174 12.27 9.19 15.92
N PRO A 175 13.55 9.58 15.66
CA PRO A 175 13.88 10.91 15.14
C PRO A 175 13.16 11.27 13.84
N LEU A 176 13.01 10.30 12.93
CA LEU A 176 12.34 10.51 11.64
C LEU A 176 10.83 10.74 11.82
N SER A 177 10.16 9.96 12.68
CA SER A 177 8.75 10.19 13.01
C SER A 177 8.54 11.60 13.60
N MET A 178 9.35 11.99 14.59
CA MET A 178 9.24 13.31 15.22
C MET A 178 9.50 14.46 14.21
N GLN A 179 10.47 14.30 13.31
CA GLN A 179 10.74 15.26 12.25
C GLN A 179 9.56 15.40 11.29
N ARG A 180 8.95 14.27 10.87
CA ARG A 180 7.80 14.28 9.96
C ARG A 180 6.54 14.83 10.62
N GLN A 181 6.28 14.50 11.88
CA GLN A 181 5.18 15.08 12.66
C GLN A 181 5.29 16.61 12.73
N ALA A 182 6.51 17.15 12.89
CA ALA A 182 6.75 18.60 12.92
C ALA A 182 6.57 19.26 11.54
N LYS A 183 6.99 18.59 10.46
CA LYS A 183 6.93 19.13 9.09
C LYS A 183 5.56 18.96 8.43
N PHE A 184 4.94 17.81 8.63
CA PHE A 184 3.69 17.35 8.01
C PHE A 184 2.61 17.20 9.09
N HIS A 185 2.43 18.26 9.87
CA HIS A 185 1.45 18.28 10.95
C HIS A 185 0.03 18.17 10.39
N LYS A 186 -0.79 17.33 11.02
CA LYS A 186 -2.21 17.19 10.70
C LYS A 186 -3.05 16.95 11.96
N THR A 187 -4.33 17.31 11.87
CA THR A 187 -5.28 17.00 12.95
C THR A 187 -5.64 15.51 12.89
N ALA A 188 -5.69 14.83 14.04
CA ALA A 188 -6.04 13.41 14.09
C ALA A 188 -7.46 13.18 13.55
N MET A 189 -7.62 12.19 12.66
CA MET A 189 -8.88 11.91 11.97
C MET A 189 -9.01 10.42 11.66
N ASN A 190 -10.19 9.84 11.93
CA ASN A 190 -10.48 8.47 11.54
C ASN A 190 -10.49 8.30 10.01
N PRO A 191 -10.02 7.17 9.46
CA PRO A 191 -9.51 6.00 10.19
C PRO A 191 -8.03 6.09 10.56
N GLN A 192 -7.29 7.08 10.05
CA GLN A 192 -5.83 7.17 10.25
C GLN A 192 -5.43 7.50 11.69
N GLY A 193 -6.36 8.06 12.47
CA GLY A 193 -6.06 8.56 13.81
C GLY A 193 -5.04 9.69 13.72
N ALA A 194 -4.05 9.63 14.61
CA ALA A 194 -3.00 10.63 14.69
C ALA A 194 -1.85 10.37 13.69
N ASP A 195 -1.74 9.16 13.15
CA ASP A 195 -0.75 8.78 12.13
C ASP A 195 -1.12 9.37 10.77
N LEU A 196 -0.13 9.70 9.95
CA LEU A 196 -0.33 10.02 8.53
C LEU A 196 0.04 8.79 7.71
N TRP A 197 -0.96 8.13 7.12
CA TRP A 197 -0.75 6.93 6.30
C TRP A 197 0.09 7.25 5.06
N CYS A 198 0.89 6.28 4.63
CA CYS A 198 1.61 6.36 3.38
C CYS A 198 0.67 6.15 2.20
N GLN A 199 1.10 6.62 1.04
CA GLN A 199 0.23 6.68 -0.12
C GLN A 199 0.95 6.47 -1.45
N ASN A 200 0.30 5.72 -2.33
CA ASN A 200 0.66 5.66 -3.73
C ASN A 200 -0.50 6.14 -4.59
N ASP A 201 -0.26 7.19 -5.36
CA ASP A 201 -1.24 7.79 -6.25
C ASP A 201 -1.00 7.37 -7.70
N ILE A 202 -2.11 7.06 -8.37
CA ILE A 202 -2.11 6.63 -9.77
C ILE A 202 -3.25 7.31 -10.54
N ARG A 203 -3.11 7.36 -11.87
CA ARG A 203 -4.20 7.70 -12.79
C ARG A 203 -4.74 6.42 -13.44
N LEU A 204 -6.05 6.22 -13.37
CA LEU A 204 -6.71 5.13 -14.07
C LEU A 204 -6.65 5.37 -15.59
N PRO A 205 -6.47 4.33 -16.42
CA PRO A 205 -6.57 4.48 -17.86
C PRO A 205 -7.91 5.09 -18.31
N VAL A 206 -7.88 6.00 -19.28
CA VAL A 206 -9.09 6.68 -19.81
C VAL A 206 -9.97 5.78 -20.66
N SER A 207 -9.43 4.67 -21.19
CA SER A 207 -10.10 3.74 -22.11
C SER A 207 -10.74 2.54 -21.43
N ILE A 208 -10.89 2.57 -20.09
CA ILE A 208 -11.55 1.48 -19.36
C ILE A 208 -13.07 1.55 -19.62
N PRO A 209 -13.72 0.46 -20.05
CA PRO A 209 -15.17 0.43 -20.19
C PRO A 209 -15.88 0.51 -18.83
N PHE A 210 -17.18 0.82 -18.87
CA PHE A 210 -18.05 0.74 -17.70
C PHE A 210 -18.17 -0.72 -17.21
N SER A 211 -17.30 -1.10 -16.27
CA SER A 211 -17.10 -2.48 -15.79
C SER A 211 -16.26 -2.49 -14.51
N TRP A 212 -15.87 -3.67 -14.06
CA TRP A 212 -14.89 -3.85 -13.00
C TRP A 212 -13.46 -3.75 -13.53
N TYR A 213 -12.61 -3.02 -12.82
CA TYR A 213 -11.18 -2.95 -13.09
C TYR A 213 -10.40 -3.42 -11.86
N THR A 214 -9.53 -4.42 -12.02
CA THR A 214 -8.74 -4.96 -10.92
C THR A 214 -7.40 -4.27 -10.83
N LEU A 215 -6.99 -3.97 -9.61
CA LEU A 215 -5.66 -3.48 -9.28
C LEU A 215 -4.90 -4.49 -8.40
N TYR A 216 -3.60 -4.61 -8.67
CA TYR A 216 -2.67 -5.35 -7.83
C TYR A 216 -1.61 -4.40 -7.30
N TRP A 217 -1.55 -4.24 -5.98
CA TRP A 217 -0.49 -3.50 -5.30
C TRP A 217 0.55 -4.52 -4.82
N VAL A 218 1.80 -4.33 -5.23
CA VAL A 218 2.92 -5.23 -4.92
C VAL A 218 4.06 -4.41 -4.34
N TRP A 219 4.30 -4.55 -3.05
CA TRP A 219 5.43 -3.95 -2.35
C TRP A 219 6.58 -4.94 -2.28
N ASP A 220 7.64 -4.65 -3.02
CA ASP A 220 8.88 -5.41 -3.06
C ASP A 220 9.91 -4.78 -2.12
N TRP A 221 10.31 -5.52 -1.09
CA TRP A 221 11.15 -5.03 0.00
C TRP A 221 12.23 -6.04 0.41
N PRO A 222 13.19 -6.36 -0.46
CA PRO A 222 14.14 -7.44 -0.21
C PRO A 222 15.20 -7.06 0.84
N SER A 223 15.69 -8.06 1.58
CA SER A 223 16.89 -7.95 2.41
C SER A 223 18.14 -8.11 1.55
N SER A 224 19.16 -7.28 1.81
CA SER A 224 20.43 -7.42 1.09
C SER A 224 21.24 -8.61 1.59
N PRO A 225 22.11 -9.18 0.73
CA PRO A 225 23.12 -10.13 1.16
C PRO A 225 23.98 -9.59 2.33
N SER A 226 24.21 -10.44 3.33
CA SER A 226 25.08 -10.17 4.47
C SER A 226 25.74 -11.47 4.97
N ASP A 227 26.70 -11.38 5.91
CA ASP A 227 27.34 -12.56 6.49
C ASP A 227 26.33 -13.52 7.16
N HIS A 228 25.23 -12.98 7.70
CA HIS A 228 24.15 -13.76 8.32
C HIS A 228 23.06 -14.17 7.33
N LEU A 229 23.00 -13.52 6.16
CA LEU A 229 22.02 -13.78 5.11
C LEU A 229 22.70 -13.73 3.73
N PRO A 230 23.51 -14.75 3.36
CA PRO A 230 24.43 -14.65 2.22
C PRO A 230 23.76 -14.44 0.85
N GLY A 231 22.50 -14.88 0.70
CA GLY A 231 21.71 -14.70 -0.52
C GLY A 231 20.81 -13.47 -0.51
N GLY A 232 20.75 -12.72 0.60
CA GLY A 232 19.62 -11.85 0.86
C GLY A 232 18.34 -12.65 1.09
N GLU A 233 17.20 -11.97 1.09
CA GLU A 233 15.89 -12.60 1.24
C GLU A 233 14.85 -11.78 0.48
N SER A 234 14.02 -12.47 -0.31
CA SER A 234 12.87 -11.84 -0.95
C SER A 234 11.76 -11.66 0.08
N GLU A 235 11.19 -10.47 0.12
CA GLU A 235 10.08 -10.15 1.02
C GLU A 235 9.14 -9.23 0.25
N ILE A 236 7.99 -9.76 -0.13
CA ILE A 236 7.02 -9.08 -0.99
C ILE A 236 5.65 -9.14 -0.33
N TYR A 237 4.99 -8.00 -0.22
CA TYR A 237 3.60 -7.92 0.25
C TYR A 237 2.68 -7.53 -0.89
N THR A 238 1.48 -8.10 -0.90
CA THR A 238 0.52 -7.78 -1.96
C THR A 238 -0.87 -7.45 -1.41
N SER A 239 -1.61 -6.70 -2.21
CA SER A 239 -3.04 -6.44 -1.99
C SER A 239 -3.76 -6.48 -3.33
N CYS A 240 -4.87 -7.20 -3.39
CA CYS A 240 -5.73 -7.24 -4.57
C CYS A 240 -7.07 -6.56 -4.30
N MET A 241 -7.46 -5.68 -5.21
CA MET A 241 -8.64 -4.84 -5.09
C MET A 241 -9.28 -4.57 -6.45
N ASP A 242 -10.47 -4.00 -6.43
CA ASP A 242 -11.20 -3.64 -7.63
C ASP A 242 -11.71 -2.21 -7.52
N ILE A 243 -11.90 -1.63 -8.69
CA ILE A 243 -12.60 -0.38 -8.92
C ILE A 243 -13.86 -0.73 -9.70
N GLU A 244 -15.00 -0.29 -9.18
CA GLU A 244 -16.25 -0.30 -9.91
C GLU A 244 -16.28 0.97 -10.78
N ILE A 245 -15.95 0.81 -12.05
CA ILE A 245 -15.86 1.93 -12.98
C ILE A 245 -17.26 2.46 -13.21
N GLN A 246 -17.46 3.77 -13.02
CA GLN A 246 -18.74 4.46 -13.19
C GLN A 246 -18.84 5.11 -14.58
N PRO A 247 -20.06 5.45 -15.06
CA PRO A 247 -20.23 6.15 -16.32
C PRO A 247 -19.55 7.53 -16.32
N GLY A 248 -19.02 7.93 -17.49
CA GLY A 248 -18.25 9.16 -17.66
C GLY A 248 -16.80 8.87 -17.99
N VAL A 249 -16.00 9.92 -18.18
CA VAL A 249 -14.53 9.86 -18.32
C VAL A 249 -13.97 11.17 -17.74
N GLN A 250 -12.96 11.07 -16.89
CA GLN A 250 -12.21 12.22 -16.40
C GLN A 250 -11.00 12.46 -17.31
N LEU A 251 -11.11 13.49 -18.14
CA LEU A 251 -10.05 13.90 -19.06
C LEU A 251 -9.20 15.06 -18.54
N ASP A 252 -9.70 15.76 -17.51
CA ASP A 252 -9.01 16.89 -16.92
C ASP A 252 -7.66 16.47 -16.34
N GLU A 253 -6.65 17.30 -16.59
CA GLU A 253 -5.32 17.15 -16.00
C GLU A 253 -5.32 17.62 -14.53
N MET A 254 -4.32 17.17 -13.77
CA MET A 254 -4.11 17.61 -12.40
C MET A 254 -3.74 19.09 -12.36
N ASN A 255 -4.39 19.84 -11.48
CA ASN A 255 -4.04 21.21 -11.11
C ASN A 255 -3.93 21.27 -9.58
N PHE A 256 -2.84 20.71 -9.07
CA PHE A 256 -2.66 20.49 -7.64
C PHE A 256 -2.62 21.82 -6.87
N VAL A 257 -3.42 21.93 -5.81
CA VAL A 257 -3.44 23.10 -4.93
C VAL A 257 -2.66 22.77 -3.65
N ASP A 258 -1.62 23.53 -3.31
CA ASP A 258 -0.86 23.27 -2.08
C ASP A 258 -1.65 23.62 -0.80
N GLY A 259 -1.22 23.08 0.35
CA GLY A 259 -1.76 23.44 1.66
C GLY A 259 -3.10 22.79 2.04
N GLN A 260 -3.46 21.69 1.38
CA GLN A 260 -4.64 20.90 1.70
C GLN A 260 -4.49 20.15 3.03
N ASP A 261 -5.62 19.70 3.61
CA ASP A 261 -5.59 18.80 4.77
C ASP A 261 -4.92 17.47 4.37
N LEU A 262 -3.80 17.16 5.01
CA LEU A 262 -3.00 15.98 4.72
C LEU A 262 -3.76 14.66 4.96
N ASN A 263 -4.85 14.67 5.75
CA ASN A 263 -5.72 13.49 5.87
C ASN A 263 -6.38 13.09 4.54
N MET A 264 -6.52 14.05 3.63
CA MET A 264 -7.30 13.97 2.40
C MET A 264 -6.52 14.53 1.20
N ALA A 265 -5.21 14.69 1.28
CA ALA A 265 -4.42 15.23 0.18
C ALA A 265 -3.77 14.12 -0.66
N GLY A 266 -3.76 14.31 -1.98
CA GLY A 266 -2.86 13.61 -2.90
C GLY A 266 -1.40 13.97 -2.64
N ILE A 267 -0.48 13.19 -3.21
CA ILE A 267 0.95 13.47 -3.22
C ILE A 267 1.29 14.17 -4.54
N LYS A 268 1.60 15.45 -4.47
CA LYS A 268 1.86 16.31 -5.64
C LYS A 268 2.87 15.69 -6.60
N GLU A 269 4.00 15.21 -6.09
CA GLU A 269 5.08 14.62 -6.88
C GLU A 269 4.68 13.30 -7.59
N GLN A 270 3.56 12.70 -7.22
CA GLN A 270 3.03 11.49 -7.86
C GLN A 270 1.93 11.78 -8.88
N LEU A 271 1.46 13.04 -8.94
CA LEU A 271 0.30 13.49 -9.73
C LEU A 271 0.66 14.54 -10.80
N GLU A 272 1.82 15.21 -10.67
CA GLU A 272 2.39 16.17 -11.63
C GLU A 272 3.45 15.57 -12.55
#